data_AF-A0AA39HT80-F1
#
_entry.id   AF-A0AA39HT80-F1
#
_cell.length_a   1.000
_cell.length_b   1.000
_cell.length_c   1.000
_cell.angle_alpha   90.00
_cell.angle_beta   90.00
_cell.angle_gamma   90.00
#
_symmetry.space_group_name_H-M   'P 1'
#
loop_
_entity.id
_entity.type
_entity.pdbx_description
1 polymer ?
#
loop_
_entity_poly.entity_id
_entity_poly.type
_entity_poly.pdbx_seq_one_letter_code
_entity_poly.pdbx_strand_id
1 'polypeptide(L)'
;MVTIEPVLQLAAKYRGEFEQAFGGLRNRAQNIRQTVQEQVATSQQQFHSMQPQLSAKKDELIQTFTNMGPVEGVQHKRIMETFTWAGVLNVAAFIGGIIGSFLLSYILGPFFSAFPIFVATYIAAPVMVFLEIRKASANDSVLRLKMLAVAAGQGTLIGFLISERYLSTMQPILFVTPLCIGLIAQLAESKVLNNRTHIFAACLGSGLAVHLFLGFVLGQLGFSYLLLSLLYTALGYGTLQLFFKYMASDYTQPTHVYQYAFFCATIYCQALVFFLFGKMQAQEKTLAQFEVAKEPTLNVDAKLLGGKVHGSLARAGKVRAQTPKVEKQEKKKKKSGRAMRRLQYNRRFVNVVTSGPGRKRGPNSNAA
;
A
#
# COMPACT_ATOMS: atom_id res chain seq x y z
N MET A 1 -50.89 -55.29 -39.92
CA MET A 1 -50.32 -53.93 -39.91
C MET A 1 -50.18 -53.50 -38.46
N VAL A 2 -48.95 -53.28 -37.98
CA VAL A 2 -48.73 -52.81 -36.60
C VAL A 2 -49.09 -51.32 -36.56
N THR A 3 -50.03 -50.95 -35.69
CA THR A 3 -50.52 -49.57 -35.58
C THR A 3 -49.48 -48.70 -34.86
N ILE A 4 -48.89 -47.76 -35.60
CA ILE A 4 -47.84 -46.82 -35.12
C ILE A 4 -48.44 -45.68 -34.25
N GLU A 5 -49.76 -45.60 -34.19
CA GLU A 5 -50.52 -44.53 -33.55
C GLU A 5 -50.19 -44.29 -32.06
N PRO A 6 -50.02 -45.30 -31.19
CA PRO A 6 -49.66 -45.08 -29.79
C PRO A 6 -48.27 -44.44 -29.62
N VAL A 7 -47.33 -44.78 -30.51
CA VAL A 7 -45.97 -44.24 -30.50
C VAL A 7 -45.98 -42.76 -30.90
N LEU A 8 -46.81 -42.39 -31.87
CA LEU A 8 -46.97 -41.00 -32.30
C LEU A 8 -47.64 -40.13 -31.21
N GLN A 9 -48.65 -40.67 -30.51
CA GLN A 9 -49.29 -39.98 -29.39
C GLN A 9 -48.30 -39.74 -28.23
N LEU A 10 -47.48 -40.75 -27.90
CA LEU A 10 -46.46 -40.62 -26.86
C LEU A 10 -45.37 -39.60 -27.25
N ALA A 11 -44.92 -39.62 -28.51
CA ALA A 11 -43.95 -38.65 -29.03
C ALA A 11 -44.51 -37.21 -29.01
N ALA A 12 -45.78 -37.02 -29.38
CA ALA A 12 -46.44 -35.72 -29.31
C ALA A 12 -46.57 -35.22 -27.86
N LYS A 13 -46.90 -36.11 -26.92
CA LYS A 13 -46.97 -35.79 -25.49
C LYS A 13 -45.61 -35.34 -24.94
N TYR A 14 -44.55 -36.12 -25.16
CA TYR A 14 -43.21 -35.74 -24.69
C TYR A 14 -42.68 -34.47 -25.35
N ARG A 15 -43.00 -34.24 -26.63
CA ARG A 15 -42.68 -32.98 -27.29
C ARG A 15 -43.36 -31.79 -26.60
N GLY A 16 -44.64 -31.92 -26.26
CA GLY A 16 -45.38 -30.89 -25.53
C GLY A 16 -44.83 -30.63 -24.12
N GLU A 17 -44.52 -31.69 -23.36
CA GLU A 17 -43.89 -31.58 -22.04
C GLU A 17 -42.50 -30.93 -22.11
N PHE A 18 -41.71 -31.28 -23.14
CA PHE A 18 -40.39 -30.69 -23.36
C PHE A 18 -40.47 -29.21 -23.74
N GLU A 19 -41.38 -28.83 -24.66
CA GLU A 19 -41.60 -27.43 -25.03
C GLU A 19 -42.08 -26.59 -23.84
N GLN A 20 -42.94 -27.15 -22.98
CA GLN A 20 -43.39 -26.50 -21.74
C GLN A 20 -42.26 -26.32 -20.73
N ALA A 21 -41.44 -27.37 -20.50
CA ALA A 21 -40.30 -27.31 -19.60
C ALA A 21 -39.23 -26.30 -20.09
N PHE A 22 -38.94 -26.31 -21.39
CA PHE A 22 -37.98 -25.39 -22.01
C PHE A 22 -38.48 -23.95 -21.99
N GLY A 23 -39.78 -23.73 -22.25
CA GLY A 23 -40.43 -22.42 -22.09
C GLY A 23 -40.35 -21.90 -20.66
N GLY A 24 -40.60 -22.76 -19.68
CA GLY A 24 -40.44 -22.43 -18.25
C GLY A 24 -39.01 -22.05 -17.87
N LEU A 25 -38.01 -22.79 -18.38
CA LEU A 25 -36.60 -22.50 -18.16
C LEU A 25 -36.19 -21.15 -18.78
N ARG A 26 -36.65 -20.89 -20.00
CA ARG A 26 -36.39 -19.64 -20.73
C ARG A 26 -36.97 -18.43 -20.00
N ASN A 27 -38.21 -18.53 -19.51
CA ASN A 27 -38.85 -17.45 -18.75
C ASN A 27 -38.11 -17.17 -17.44
N ARG A 28 -37.68 -18.21 -16.71
CA ARG A 28 -36.85 -18.04 -15.50
C ARG A 28 -35.51 -17.39 -15.81
N ALA A 29 -34.84 -17.80 -16.89
CA ALA A 29 -33.58 -17.20 -17.32
C ALA A 29 -33.75 -15.71 -17.69
N GLN A 30 -34.85 -15.35 -18.36
CA GLN A 30 -35.17 -13.95 -18.69
C GLN A 30 -35.48 -13.12 -17.43
N ASN A 31 -36.25 -13.67 -16.48
CA ASN A 31 -36.55 -13.00 -15.22
C ASN A 31 -35.27 -12.77 -14.40
N ILE A 32 -34.40 -13.77 -14.27
CA ILE A 32 -33.10 -13.63 -13.58
C ILE A 32 -32.27 -12.53 -14.24
N ARG A 33 -32.21 -12.52 -15.58
CA ARG A 33 -31.48 -11.49 -16.32
C ARG A 33 -32.05 -10.09 -16.04
N GLN A 34 -33.37 -9.92 -16.02
CA GLN A 34 -34.01 -8.65 -15.70
C GLN A 34 -33.72 -8.20 -14.26
N THR A 35 -33.90 -9.10 -13.28
CA THR A 35 -33.60 -8.78 -11.87
C THR A 35 -32.13 -8.41 -11.65
N VAL A 36 -31.20 -9.12 -12.29
CA VAL A 36 -29.77 -8.77 -12.23
C VAL A 36 -29.51 -7.41 -12.89
N GLN A 37 -30.14 -7.13 -14.05
CA GLN A 37 -29.99 -5.84 -14.72
C GLN A 37 -30.53 -4.68 -13.88
N GLU A 38 -31.68 -4.86 -13.24
CA GLU A 38 -32.25 -3.88 -12.31
C GLU A 38 -31.35 -3.65 -11.10
N GLN A 39 -30.87 -4.71 -10.44
CA GLN A 39 -29.93 -4.59 -9.32
C GLN A 39 -28.63 -3.90 -9.70
N VAL A 40 -28.09 -4.21 -10.89
CA VAL A 40 -26.90 -3.52 -11.42
C VAL A 40 -27.20 -2.05 -11.69
N ALA A 41 -28.34 -1.71 -12.28
CA ALA A 41 -28.74 -0.33 -12.53
C ALA A 41 -28.92 0.46 -11.23
N THR A 42 -29.59 -0.11 -10.22
CA THR A 42 -29.75 0.52 -8.90
C THR A 42 -28.41 0.71 -8.20
N SER A 43 -27.53 -0.30 -8.24
CA SER A 43 -26.19 -0.21 -7.64
C SER A 43 -25.33 0.83 -8.35
N GLN A 44 -25.41 0.92 -9.68
CA GLN A 44 -24.73 1.96 -10.47
C GLN A 44 -25.24 3.35 -10.12
N GLN A 45 -26.55 3.54 -9.97
CA GLN A 45 -27.13 4.83 -9.56
C GLN A 45 -26.69 5.22 -8.14
N GLN A 46 -26.67 4.27 -7.19
CA GLN A 46 -26.15 4.50 -5.84
C GLN A 46 -24.66 4.86 -5.85
N PHE A 47 -23.86 4.20 -6.70
CA PHE A 47 -22.45 4.54 -6.85
C PHE A 47 -22.27 5.95 -7.46
N HIS A 48 -23.06 6.30 -8.47
CA HIS A 48 -23.03 7.62 -9.08
C HIS A 48 -23.44 8.75 -8.12
N SER A 49 -24.40 8.52 -7.22
CA SER A 49 -24.76 9.52 -6.21
C SER A 49 -23.69 9.72 -5.14
N MET A 50 -22.91 8.68 -4.84
CA MET A 50 -21.74 8.77 -3.94
C MET A 50 -20.49 9.32 -4.62
N GLN A 51 -20.42 9.29 -5.96
CA GLN A 51 -19.23 9.66 -6.72
C GLN A 51 -18.73 11.09 -6.43
N PRO A 52 -19.59 12.13 -6.32
CA PRO A 52 -19.16 13.47 -5.95
C PRO A 52 -18.58 13.55 -4.53
N GLN A 53 -19.16 12.82 -3.57
CA GLN A 53 -18.66 12.80 -2.20
C GLN A 53 -17.31 12.09 -2.11
N LEU A 54 -17.15 10.98 -2.84
CA LEU A 54 -15.90 10.25 -2.94
C LEU A 54 -14.81 11.09 -3.62
N SER A 55 -15.14 11.81 -4.69
CA SER A 55 -14.18 12.73 -5.33
C SER A 55 -13.81 13.88 -4.41
N ALA A 56 -14.76 14.49 -3.70
CA ALA A 56 -14.46 15.53 -2.72
C ALA A 56 -13.53 15.01 -1.61
N LYS A 57 -13.82 13.83 -1.03
CA LYS A 57 -12.97 13.21 -0.01
C LYS A 57 -11.58 12.86 -0.54
N LYS A 58 -11.49 12.39 -1.79
CA LYS A 58 -10.21 12.15 -2.46
C LYS A 58 -9.39 13.43 -2.58
N ASP A 59 -10.00 14.52 -3.07
CA ASP A 59 -9.32 15.80 -3.24
C ASP A 59 -8.90 16.37 -1.87
N GLU A 60 -9.74 16.23 -0.86
CA GLU A 60 -9.46 16.57 0.54
C GLU A 60 -8.22 15.82 1.07
N LEU A 61 -8.11 14.52 0.78
CA LEU A 61 -6.98 13.69 1.16
C LEU A 61 -5.71 14.08 0.38
N ILE A 62 -5.79 14.29 -0.93
CA ILE A 62 -4.66 14.75 -1.74
C ILE A 62 -4.14 16.09 -1.20
N GLN A 63 -5.02 17.04 -0.90
CA GLN A 63 -4.65 18.31 -0.31
C GLN A 63 -3.97 18.12 1.05
N THR A 64 -4.46 17.17 1.87
CA THR A 64 -3.85 16.83 3.17
C THR A 64 -2.41 16.35 3.00
N PHE A 65 -2.18 15.40 2.10
CA PHE A 65 -0.86 14.81 1.88
C PHE A 65 0.10 15.71 1.09
N THR A 66 -0.40 16.74 0.41
CA THR A 66 0.44 17.70 -0.32
C THR A 66 0.68 19.00 0.45
N ASN A 67 -0.08 19.26 1.52
CA ASN A 67 0.11 20.43 2.35
C ASN A 67 1.46 20.34 3.09
N MET A 68 2.33 21.31 2.80
CA MET A 68 3.66 21.49 3.42
C MET A 68 3.78 22.83 4.15
N GLY A 69 2.65 23.52 4.40
CA GLY A 69 2.61 24.75 5.16
C GLY A 69 3.00 24.56 6.64
N PRO A 70 3.25 25.67 7.37
CA PRO A 70 3.52 25.63 8.80
C PRO A 70 2.34 25.01 9.57
N VAL A 71 2.64 24.41 10.72
CA VAL A 71 1.65 23.84 11.64
C VAL A 71 1.64 24.70 12.89
N GLU A 72 0.57 25.44 13.12
CA GLU A 72 0.43 26.24 14.33
C GLU A 72 0.14 25.34 15.54
N GLY A 73 0.80 25.59 16.67
CA GLY A 73 0.49 24.92 17.93
C GLY A 73 0.77 23.42 17.96
N VAL A 74 1.90 22.96 17.39
CA VAL A 74 2.25 21.54 17.37
C VAL A 74 2.33 20.98 18.79
N GLN A 75 1.44 20.04 19.12
CA GLN A 75 1.50 19.31 20.40
C GLN A 75 2.43 18.10 20.31
N HIS A 76 3.74 18.33 20.46
CA HIS A 76 4.76 17.28 20.43
C HIS A 76 4.48 16.14 21.40
N LYS A 77 4.01 16.45 22.62
CA LYS A 77 3.58 15.45 23.61
C LYS A 77 2.51 14.51 23.07
N ARG A 78 1.52 15.01 22.33
CA ARG A 78 0.44 14.18 21.76
C ARG A 78 0.94 13.31 20.62
N ILE A 79 1.87 13.81 19.80
CA ILE A 79 2.56 13.00 18.79
C ILE A 79 3.32 11.87 19.47
N MET A 80 4.09 12.19 20.52
CA MET A 80 4.81 11.21 21.32
C MET A 80 3.88 10.14 21.88
N GLU A 81 2.81 10.53 22.58
CA GLU A 81 1.83 9.58 23.14
C GLU A 81 1.25 8.67 22.06
N THR A 82 0.83 9.24 20.93
CA THR A 82 0.21 8.50 19.83
C THR A 82 1.17 7.48 19.22
N PHE A 83 2.37 7.92 18.83
CA PHE A 83 3.31 7.06 18.12
C PHE A 83 4.04 6.09 19.05
N THR A 84 4.24 6.44 20.32
CA THR A 84 4.76 5.49 21.31
C THR A 84 3.77 4.36 21.54
N TRP A 85 2.47 4.66 21.72
CA TRP A 85 1.46 3.61 21.82
C TRP A 85 1.32 2.79 20.54
N ALA A 86 1.39 3.41 19.36
CA ALA A 86 1.47 2.66 18.10
C ALA A 86 2.68 1.72 18.05
N GLY A 87 3.82 2.15 18.58
CA GLY A 87 5.02 1.33 18.76
C GLY A 87 4.77 0.15 19.70
N VAL A 88 4.14 0.37 20.86
CA VAL A 88 3.76 -0.69 21.81
C VAL A 88 2.84 -1.72 21.17
N LEU A 89 1.84 -1.30 20.39
CA LEU A 89 0.97 -2.22 19.62
C LEU A 89 1.79 -3.08 18.65
N ASN A 90 2.73 -2.47 17.92
CA ASN A 90 3.63 -3.17 17.01
C ASN A 90 4.61 -4.12 17.72
N VAL A 91 5.08 -3.78 18.93
CA VAL A 91 5.89 -4.69 19.77
C VAL A 91 5.07 -5.91 20.17
N ALA A 92 3.84 -5.70 20.65
CA ALA A 92 2.96 -6.80 21.03
C ALA A 92 2.64 -7.72 19.84
N ALA A 93 2.36 -7.14 18.67
CA ALA A 93 2.15 -7.91 17.45
C ALA A 93 3.41 -8.63 16.97
N PHE A 94 4.60 -8.04 17.12
CA PHE A 94 5.86 -8.68 16.78
C PHE A 94 6.13 -9.91 17.66
N ILE A 95 5.96 -9.78 18.98
CA ILE A 95 6.07 -10.89 19.94
C ILE A 95 5.03 -11.97 19.63
N GLY A 96 3.77 -11.56 19.42
CA GLY A 96 2.69 -12.45 18.99
C GLY A 96 3.04 -13.20 17.71
N GLY A 97 3.60 -12.52 16.71
CA GLY A 97 4.03 -13.11 15.44
C GLY A 97 5.06 -14.22 15.59
N ILE A 98 6.05 -14.03 16.47
CA ILE A 98 7.04 -15.06 16.80
C ILE A 98 6.32 -16.28 17.43
N ILE A 99 5.46 -16.05 18.42
CA ILE A 99 4.67 -17.11 19.08
C ILE A 99 3.80 -17.84 18.04
N GLY A 100 3.14 -17.10 17.15
CA GLY A 100 2.25 -17.63 16.13
C GLY A 100 2.96 -18.47 15.08
N SER A 101 4.15 -18.05 14.64
CA SER A 101 4.92 -18.79 13.64
C SER A 101 5.48 -20.11 14.20
N PHE A 102 5.89 -20.14 15.47
CA PHE A 102 6.47 -21.34 16.08
C PHE A 102 5.44 -22.28 16.72
N LEU A 103 4.47 -21.77 17.48
CA LEU A 103 3.55 -22.59 18.26
C LEU A 103 2.24 -22.83 17.52
N LEU A 104 1.61 -21.77 17.02
CA LEU A 104 0.26 -21.86 16.49
C LEU A 104 0.20 -22.60 15.15
N SER A 105 1.21 -22.43 14.30
CA SER A 105 1.30 -23.15 13.01
C SER A 105 1.31 -24.67 13.20
N TYR A 106 2.07 -25.18 14.18
CA TYR A 106 2.15 -26.62 14.46
C TYR A 106 0.85 -27.19 15.02
N ILE A 107 0.14 -26.44 15.87
CA ILE A 107 -1.06 -26.91 16.57
C ILE A 107 -2.33 -26.73 15.71
N LEU A 108 -2.49 -25.58 15.07
CA LEU A 108 -3.72 -25.20 14.37
C LEU A 108 -3.68 -25.46 12.86
N GLY A 109 -2.50 -25.65 12.27
CA GLY A 109 -2.33 -25.90 10.83
C GLY A 109 -3.22 -27.02 10.28
N PRO A 110 -3.41 -28.14 11.01
CA PRO A 110 -4.30 -29.22 10.57
C PRO A 110 -5.80 -28.89 10.64
N PHE A 111 -6.22 -27.95 11.49
CA PHE A 111 -7.63 -27.69 11.80
C PHE A 111 -8.19 -26.46 11.10
N PHE A 112 -7.34 -25.48 10.76
CA PHE A 112 -7.76 -24.20 10.24
C PHE A 112 -7.11 -23.90 8.89
N SER A 113 -7.95 -23.56 7.90
CA SER A 113 -7.45 -23.02 6.63
C SER A 113 -7.00 -21.57 6.80
N ALA A 114 -6.10 -21.11 5.91
CA ALA A 114 -5.55 -19.76 5.97
C ALA A 114 -6.61 -18.66 5.71
N PHE A 115 -7.68 -18.97 4.98
CA PHE A 115 -8.67 -17.97 4.56
C PHE A 115 -9.49 -17.38 5.74
N PRO A 116 -10.12 -18.17 6.64
CA PRO A 116 -10.79 -17.64 7.82
C PRO A 116 -9.87 -16.81 8.73
N ILE A 117 -8.62 -17.25 8.89
CA ILE A 117 -7.63 -16.54 9.71
C ILE A 117 -7.25 -15.20 9.07
N PHE A 118 -7.11 -15.16 7.74
CA PHE A 118 -6.91 -13.94 6.99
C PHE A 118 -8.06 -12.95 7.20
N VAL A 119 -9.32 -13.40 7.06
CA VAL A 119 -10.51 -12.56 7.28
C VAL A 119 -10.57 -12.07 8.73
N ALA A 120 -10.31 -12.94 9.70
CA ALA A 120 -10.30 -12.58 11.12
C ALA A 120 -9.25 -11.50 11.43
N THR A 121 -8.05 -11.64 10.86
CA THR A 121 -6.89 -10.79 11.14
C THR A 121 -6.98 -9.43 10.45
N TYR A 122 -7.32 -9.40 9.17
CA TYR A 122 -7.22 -8.20 8.32
C TYR A 122 -8.56 -7.51 8.09
N ILE A 123 -9.68 -8.10 8.52
CA ILE A 123 -11.01 -7.51 8.35
C ILE A 123 -11.75 -7.43 9.69
N ALA A 124 -12.02 -8.58 10.32
CA ALA A 124 -12.87 -8.62 11.52
C ALA A 124 -12.23 -7.87 12.70
N ALA A 125 -10.98 -8.17 13.06
CA ALA A 125 -10.29 -7.51 14.18
C ALA A 125 -10.14 -6.00 13.99
N PRO A 126 -9.73 -5.48 12.81
CA PRO A 126 -9.71 -4.05 12.55
C PRO A 126 -11.08 -3.37 12.71
N VAL A 127 -12.15 -3.97 12.16
CA VAL A 127 -13.51 -3.44 12.24
C VAL A 127 -14.01 -3.44 13.69
N MET A 128 -13.79 -4.53 14.44
CA MET A 128 -14.19 -4.62 15.84
C MET A 128 -13.56 -3.52 16.70
N VAL A 129 -12.25 -3.31 16.57
CA VAL A 129 -11.55 -2.25 17.33
C VAL A 129 -12.01 -0.87 16.89
N PHE A 130 -12.22 -0.64 15.59
CA PHE A 130 -12.74 0.64 15.10
C PHE A 130 -14.12 0.97 15.71
N LEU A 131 -15.01 -0.03 15.80
CA LEU A 131 -16.33 0.15 16.42
C LEU A 131 -16.20 0.44 17.93
N GLU A 132 -15.27 -0.22 18.63
CA GLU A 132 -14.99 0.06 20.04
C GLU A 132 -14.45 1.48 20.27
N ILE A 133 -13.53 1.96 19.44
CA ILE A 133 -12.97 3.32 19.55
C ILE A 133 -14.07 4.39 19.37
N ARG A 134 -15.09 4.12 18.55
CA ARG A 134 -16.22 5.05 18.33
C ARG A 134 -17.23 5.08 19.47
N LYS A 135 -17.16 4.18 20.46
CA LYS A 135 -18.07 4.20 21.61
C LYS A 135 -17.64 5.30 22.58
N ALA A 136 -18.57 6.22 22.89
CA ALA A 136 -18.33 7.40 23.72
C ALA A 136 -18.01 7.13 25.21
N SER A 137 -17.98 5.88 25.67
CA SER A 137 -18.02 5.50 27.10
C SER A 137 -16.86 4.57 27.54
N ALA A 138 -15.90 4.26 26.67
CA ALA A 138 -14.81 3.38 27.06
C ALA A 138 -13.77 4.13 27.92
N ASN A 139 -13.54 3.64 29.15
CA ASN A 139 -12.39 4.06 29.96
C ASN A 139 -11.10 3.92 29.12
N ASP A 140 -10.35 5.01 28.98
CA ASP A 140 -9.15 5.11 28.13
C ASP A 140 -8.15 3.98 28.38
N SER A 141 -7.94 3.61 29.64
CA SER A 141 -7.02 2.53 30.02
C SER A 141 -7.52 1.16 29.55
N VAL A 142 -8.83 0.92 29.64
CA VAL A 142 -9.45 -0.32 29.19
C VAL A 142 -9.38 -0.42 27.66
N LEU A 143 -9.62 0.69 26.95
CA LEU A 143 -9.53 0.71 25.49
C LEU A 143 -8.09 0.43 25.01
N ARG A 144 -7.07 1.03 25.64
CA ARG A 144 -5.66 0.74 25.34
C ARG A 144 -5.30 -0.72 25.56
N LEU A 145 -5.74 -1.31 26.67
CA LEU A 145 -5.51 -2.72 26.97
C LEU A 145 -6.20 -3.64 25.95
N LYS A 146 -7.44 -3.33 25.56
CA LYS A 146 -8.15 -4.05 24.50
C LYS A 146 -7.42 -3.98 23.16
N MET A 147 -7.00 -2.79 22.74
CA MET A 147 -6.22 -2.62 21.50
C MET A 147 -4.91 -3.41 21.55
N LEU A 148 -4.23 -3.41 22.71
CA LEU A 148 -2.99 -4.17 22.91
C LEU A 148 -3.21 -5.68 22.80
N ALA A 149 -4.26 -6.21 23.45
CA ALA A 149 -4.62 -7.62 23.39
C ALA A 149 -4.99 -8.04 21.96
N VAL A 150 -5.77 -7.22 21.25
CA VAL A 150 -6.12 -7.48 19.86
C VAL A 150 -4.89 -7.42 18.95
N ALA A 151 -3.99 -6.45 19.12
CA ALA A 151 -2.75 -6.34 18.35
C ALA A 151 -1.84 -7.55 18.57
N ALA A 152 -1.69 -8.03 19.81
CA ALA A 152 -0.97 -9.26 20.12
C ALA A 152 -1.60 -10.48 19.42
N GLY A 153 -2.93 -10.62 19.50
CA GLY A 153 -3.67 -11.69 18.84
C GLY A 153 -3.53 -11.65 17.31
N GLN A 154 -3.66 -10.47 16.70
CA GLN A 154 -3.40 -10.28 15.27
C GLN A 154 -1.96 -10.64 14.92
N GLY A 155 -0.99 -10.25 15.74
CA GLY A 155 0.41 -10.68 15.61
C GLY A 155 0.51 -12.20 15.51
N THR A 156 -0.06 -12.93 16.46
CA THR A 156 -0.07 -14.40 16.47
C THR A 156 -0.71 -15.00 15.22
N LEU A 157 -1.84 -14.47 14.78
CA LEU A 157 -2.50 -14.93 13.56
C LEU A 157 -1.69 -14.60 12.29
N ILE A 158 -1.04 -13.44 12.23
CA ILE A 158 -0.12 -13.08 11.15
C ILE A 158 1.06 -14.06 11.12
N GLY A 159 1.66 -14.35 12.28
CA GLY A 159 2.73 -15.33 12.43
C GLY A 159 2.36 -16.71 11.89
N PHE A 160 1.12 -17.16 12.17
CA PHE A 160 0.56 -18.36 11.58
C PHE A 160 0.46 -18.25 10.05
N LEU A 161 -0.13 -17.17 9.53
CA LEU A 161 -0.36 -16.98 8.09
C LEU A 161 0.93 -16.91 7.26
N ILE A 162 2.01 -16.38 7.85
CA ILE A 162 3.31 -16.26 7.18
C ILE A 162 4.28 -17.38 7.55
N SER A 163 3.87 -18.35 8.38
CA SER A 163 4.78 -19.41 8.85
C SER A 163 5.41 -20.23 7.72
N GLU A 164 4.70 -20.39 6.60
CA GLU A 164 5.20 -21.09 5.40
C GLU A 164 5.76 -20.13 4.33
N ARG A 165 5.86 -18.83 4.61
CA ARG A 165 6.30 -17.81 3.66
C ARG A 165 7.50 -17.05 4.20
N TYR A 166 8.53 -16.92 3.38
CA TYR A 166 9.71 -16.13 3.73
C TYR A 166 10.04 -15.10 2.64
N LEU A 167 10.60 -13.98 3.07
CA LEU A 167 11.20 -12.99 2.18
C LEU A 167 12.68 -13.32 1.98
N SER A 168 13.27 -12.80 0.89
CA SER A 168 14.69 -13.07 0.60
C SER A 168 15.66 -12.43 1.60
N THR A 169 15.18 -11.49 2.41
CA THR A 169 15.87 -10.90 3.55
C THR A 169 14.93 -10.84 4.74
N MET A 170 15.48 -10.69 5.94
CA MET A 170 14.68 -10.42 7.14
C MET A 170 13.79 -9.18 6.91
N GLN A 171 12.65 -9.12 7.60
CA GLN A 171 11.80 -7.94 7.61
C GLN A 171 12.35 -6.86 8.57
N PRO A 172 12.21 -5.57 8.23
CA PRO A 172 12.48 -4.48 9.16
C PRO A 172 11.63 -4.61 10.43
N ILE A 173 12.17 -4.18 11.56
CA ILE A 173 11.52 -4.30 12.85
C ILE A 173 10.30 -3.35 12.91
N LEU A 174 9.10 -3.91 13.08
CA LEU A 174 7.81 -3.22 12.93
C LEU A 174 7.68 -1.94 13.77
N PHE A 175 8.17 -1.97 15.01
CA PHE A 175 7.99 -0.89 15.97
C PHE A 175 9.03 0.24 15.86
N VAL A 176 10.08 0.10 15.02
CA VAL A 176 11.15 1.11 14.92
C VAL A 176 10.61 2.46 14.46
N THR A 177 9.88 2.50 13.35
CA THR A 177 9.34 3.77 12.82
C THR A 177 8.44 4.50 13.80
N PRO A 178 7.39 3.88 14.37
CA PRO A 178 6.52 4.59 15.31
C PRO A 178 7.26 5.00 16.60
N LEU A 179 8.16 4.17 17.15
CA LEU A 179 8.92 4.57 18.34
C LEU A 179 9.88 5.74 18.05
N CYS A 180 10.55 5.74 16.90
CA CYS A 180 11.41 6.86 16.49
C CYS A 180 10.59 8.15 16.35
N ILE A 181 9.42 8.11 15.69
CA ILE A 181 8.55 9.28 15.58
C ILE A 181 8.13 9.76 16.97
N GLY A 182 7.71 8.84 17.85
CA GLY A 182 7.25 9.19 19.19
C GLY A 182 8.33 9.87 20.03
N LEU A 183 9.51 9.25 20.12
CA LEU A 183 10.63 9.77 20.92
C LEU A 183 11.21 11.06 20.35
N ILE A 184 11.44 11.12 19.03
CA ILE A 184 12.06 12.28 18.39
C ILE A 184 11.13 13.49 18.37
N ALA A 185 9.81 13.29 18.26
CA ALA A 185 8.85 14.39 18.35
C ALA A 185 9.01 15.16 19.67
N GLN A 186 9.22 14.47 20.80
CA GLN A 186 9.43 15.12 22.10
C GLN A 186 10.86 15.66 22.26
N LEU A 187 11.88 14.89 21.88
CA LEU A 187 13.28 15.27 22.08
C LEU A 187 13.72 16.45 21.19
N ALA A 188 13.10 16.60 20.03
CA ALA A 188 13.46 17.63 19.06
C ALA A 188 12.57 18.88 19.15
N GLU A 189 11.60 18.94 20.07
CA GLU A 189 10.61 20.03 20.22
C GLU A 189 11.25 21.43 20.27
N SER A 190 12.36 21.60 21.00
CA SER A 190 13.06 22.89 21.11
C SER A 190 13.82 23.32 19.84
N LYS A 191 14.17 22.36 18.96
CA LYS A 191 14.98 22.58 17.75
C LYS A 191 14.14 22.55 16.47
N VAL A 192 13.02 21.85 16.52
CA VAL A 192 12.06 21.69 15.44
C VAL A 192 10.93 22.67 15.71
N LEU A 193 11.07 23.86 15.15
CA LEU A 193 10.00 24.87 15.15
C LEU A 193 8.74 24.30 14.48
N ASN A 194 7.61 25.03 14.58
CA ASN A 194 6.28 24.81 13.94
C ASN A 194 6.28 24.66 12.40
N ASN A 195 7.40 24.23 11.82
CA ASN A 195 7.65 23.97 10.44
C ASN A 195 7.62 22.45 10.17
N ARG A 196 6.63 22.07 9.36
CA ARG A 196 6.32 20.70 8.98
C ARG A 196 7.52 19.95 8.37
N THR A 197 8.37 20.62 7.59
CA THR A 197 9.52 19.98 6.94
C THR A 197 10.56 19.50 7.95
N HIS A 198 10.82 20.30 9.00
CA HIS A 198 11.75 19.94 10.05
C HIS A 198 11.23 18.79 10.91
N ILE A 199 9.93 18.78 11.21
CA ILE A 199 9.28 17.65 11.93
C ILE A 199 9.43 16.37 11.13
N PHE A 200 9.12 16.40 9.83
CA PHE A 200 9.27 15.21 8.99
C PHE A 200 10.71 14.76 8.86
N ALA A 201 11.65 15.70 8.64
CA ALA A 201 13.06 15.37 8.55
C ALA A 201 13.58 14.71 9.84
N ALA A 202 13.20 15.22 11.00
CA ALA A 202 13.61 14.67 12.29
C ALA A 202 12.92 13.32 12.57
N CYS A 203 11.59 13.27 12.56
CA CYS A 203 10.84 12.09 12.99
C CYS A 203 10.91 10.93 11.97
N LEU A 204 10.74 11.22 10.68
CA LEU A 204 10.76 10.19 9.63
C LEU A 204 12.18 9.84 9.20
N GLY A 205 13.05 10.85 9.11
CA GLY A 205 14.46 10.64 8.76
C GLY A 205 15.19 9.80 9.80
N SER A 206 14.93 10.00 11.10
CA SER A 206 15.49 9.15 12.15
C SER A 206 15.01 7.71 12.07
N GLY A 207 13.71 7.46 11.89
CA GLY A 207 13.16 6.12 11.73
C GLY A 207 13.77 5.38 10.53
N LEU A 208 13.85 6.04 9.38
CA LEU A 208 14.48 5.48 8.18
C LEU A 208 15.98 5.24 8.40
N ALA A 209 16.70 6.17 9.04
CA ALA A 209 18.12 6.00 9.33
C ALA A 209 18.38 4.82 10.27
N VAL A 210 17.56 4.61 11.29
CA VAL A 210 17.65 3.43 12.19
C VAL A 210 17.39 2.15 11.41
N HIS A 211 16.39 2.11 10.53
CA HIS A 211 16.17 0.94 9.65
C HIS A 211 17.36 0.65 8.75
N LEU A 212 17.93 1.67 8.10
CA LEU A 212 19.09 1.49 7.23
C LEU A 212 20.33 1.04 8.00
N PHE A 213 20.55 1.60 9.19
CA PHE A 213 21.64 1.19 10.08
C PHE A 213 21.49 -0.27 10.54
N LEU A 214 20.31 -0.65 11.04
CA LEU A 214 20.04 -2.04 11.45
C LEU A 214 20.15 -3.01 10.27
N GLY A 215 19.63 -2.63 9.11
CA GLY A 215 19.73 -3.43 7.90
C GLY A 215 21.18 -3.63 7.47
N PHE A 216 22.01 -2.59 7.55
CA PHE A 216 23.44 -2.66 7.25
C PHE A 216 24.17 -3.57 8.24
N VAL A 217 24.00 -3.35 9.54
CA VAL A 217 24.65 -4.11 10.61
C VAL A 217 24.28 -5.60 10.56
N LEU A 218 23.04 -5.92 10.24
CA LEU A 218 22.54 -7.30 10.15
C LEU A 218 22.79 -7.95 8.77
N GLY A 219 23.34 -7.22 7.80
CA GLY A 219 23.53 -7.70 6.43
C GLY A 219 22.22 -7.99 5.67
N GLN A 220 21.13 -7.30 6.02
CA GLN A 220 19.77 -7.54 5.53
C GLN A 220 19.25 -6.47 4.55
N LEU A 221 20.12 -5.63 3.97
CA LEU A 221 19.75 -4.58 3.00
C LEU A 221 19.31 -5.12 1.62
N GLY A 222 18.33 -6.02 1.61
CA GLY A 222 17.70 -6.51 0.38
C GLY A 222 16.56 -5.61 -0.08
N PHE A 223 16.06 -5.91 -1.29
CA PHE A 223 14.94 -5.19 -1.88
C PHE A 223 13.69 -5.17 -0.99
N SER A 224 13.29 -6.34 -0.46
CA SER A 224 12.10 -6.45 0.40
C SER A 224 12.26 -5.68 1.71
N TYR A 225 13.47 -5.66 2.29
CA TYR A 225 13.78 -4.88 3.49
C TYR A 225 13.62 -3.38 3.22
N LEU A 226 14.31 -2.87 2.19
CA LEU A 226 14.28 -1.45 1.82
C LEU A 226 12.86 -0.99 1.46
N LEU A 227 12.13 -1.80 0.70
CA LEU A 227 10.75 -1.53 0.34
C LEU A 227 9.87 -1.38 1.59
N LEU A 228 9.98 -2.32 2.54
CA LEU A 228 9.16 -2.30 3.75
C LEU A 228 9.55 -1.15 4.69
N SER A 229 10.85 -0.82 4.81
CA SER A 229 11.32 0.37 5.55
C SER A 229 10.78 1.67 4.96
N LEU A 230 10.75 1.79 3.63
CA LEU A 230 10.16 2.95 2.95
C LEU A 230 8.65 3.01 3.13
N LEU A 231 7.95 1.87 3.04
CA LEU A 231 6.51 1.80 3.29
C LEU A 231 6.19 2.25 4.73
N TYR A 232 6.89 1.74 5.74
CA TYR A 232 6.69 2.16 7.13
C TYR A 232 6.95 3.66 7.32
N THR A 233 7.97 4.20 6.65
CA THR A 233 8.24 5.65 6.66
C THR A 233 7.10 6.44 6.01
N ALA A 234 6.55 5.95 4.89
CA ALA A 234 5.41 6.54 4.21
C ALA A 234 4.11 6.47 5.06
N LEU A 235 3.92 5.40 5.82
CA LEU A 235 2.83 5.31 6.80
C LEU A 235 3.00 6.35 7.90
N GLY A 236 4.22 6.53 8.42
CA GLY A 236 4.53 7.58 9.40
C GLY A 236 4.22 8.97 8.87
N TYR A 237 4.63 9.26 7.64
CA TYR A 237 4.27 10.49 6.94
C TYR A 237 2.76 10.66 6.85
N GLY A 238 2.06 9.62 6.41
CA GLY A 238 0.63 9.68 6.20
C GLY A 238 -0.14 9.94 7.50
N THR A 239 0.20 9.20 8.56
CA THR A 239 -0.42 9.37 9.87
C THR A 239 -0.12 10.74 10.48
N LEU A 240 1.11 11.27 10.35
CA LEU A 240 1.42 12.64 10.81
C LEU A 240 0.63 13.70 10.05
N GLN A 241 0.47 13.56 8.73
CA GLN A 241 -0.32 14.50 7.92
C GLN A 241 -1.81 14.50 8.34
N LEU A 242 -2.39 13.32 8.55
CA LEU A 242 -3.76 13.19 9.06
C LEU A 242 -3.88 13.78 10.47
N PHE A 243 -2.90 13.50 11.33
CA PHE A 243 -2.84 14.05 12.68
C PHE A 243 -2.84 15.58 12.66
N PHE A 244 -1.96 16.21 11.87
CA PHE A 244 -1.90 17.67 11.78
C PHE A 244 -3.16 18.31 11.21
N LYS A 245 -3.87 17.62 10.33
CA LYS A 245 -5.10 18.17 9.77
C LYS A 245 -6.27 18.10 10.75
N TYR A 246 -6.49 16.95 11.37
CA TYR A 246 -7.71 16.68 12.12
C TYR A 246 -7.56 16.93 13.63
N MET A 247 -6.34 16.97 14.16
CA MET A 247 -6.10 17.26 15.58
C MET A 247 -5.68 18.71 15.85
N ALA A 248 -5.40 19.51 14.84
CA ALA A 248 -4.96 20.91 15.04
C ALA A 248 -6.01 21.78 15.76
N SER A 249 -7.29 21.44 15.68
CA SER A 249 -8.38 22.23 16.25
C SER A 249 -8.84 21.78 17.63
N ASP A 250 -8.68 20.50 17.98
CA ASP A 250 -9.15 19.94 19.25
C ASP A 250 -8.27 18.79 19.73
N TYR A 251 -7.32 19.12 20.60
CA TYR A 251 -6.39 18.17 21.21
C TYR A 251 -6.94 17.48 22.47
N THR A 252 -8.22 17.69 22.79
CA THR A 252 -8.89 16.96 23.87
C THR A 252 -9.35 15.57 23.43
N GLN A 253 -9.49 15.35 22.11
CA GLN A 253 -9.90 14.07 21.55
C GLN A 253 -8.82 13.00 21.73
N PRO A 254 -9.20 11.76 22.08
CA PRO A 254 -8.26 10.65 22.18
C PRO A 254 -7.70 10.27 20.78
N THR A 255 -6.42 9.93 20.73
CA THR A 255 -5.71 9.67 19.46
C THR A 255 -5.71 8.19 19.05
N HIS A 256 -6.49 7.34 19.73
CA HIS A 256 -6.56 5.89 19.53
C HIS A 256 -6.76 5.47 18.07
N VAL A 257 -7.56 6.23 17.31
CA VAL A 257 -7.79 5.98 15.88
C VAL A 257 -6.47 6.01 15.10
N TYR A 258 -5.59 6.99 15.34
CA TYR A 258 -4.30 7.10 14.65
C TYR A 258 -3.32 6.01 15.09
N GLN A 259 -3.32 5.66 16.38
CA GLN A 259 -2.47 4.60 16.93
C GLN A 259 -2.75 3.27 16.24
N TYR A 260 -4.04 2.91 16.21
CA TYR A 260 -4.47 1.64 15.65
C TYR A 260 -4.50 1.65 14.11
N ALA A 261 -4.81 2.79 13.47
CA ALA A 261 -4.71 2.92 12.01
C ALA A 261 -3.27 2.76 11.52
N PHE A 262 -2.28 3.34 12.22
CA PHE A 262 -0.87 3.13 11.90
C PHE A 262 -0.49 1.65 12.02
N PHE A 263 -0.90 0.99 13.11
CA PHE A 263 -0.69 -0.43 13.32
C PHE A 263 -1.32 -1.29 12.19
N CYS A 264 -2.60 -1.09 11.88
CA CYS A 264 -3.30 -1.78 10.79
C CYS A 264 -2.61 -1.57 9.44
N ALA A 265 -2.22 -0.34 9.12
CA ALA A 265 -1.52 -0.06 7.88
C ALA A 265 -0.15 -0.76 7.81
N THR A 266 0.56 -0.88 8.94
CA THR A 266 1.85 -1.58 9.05
C THR A 266 1.68 -3.07 8.72
N ILE A 267 0.69 -3.73 9.33
CA ILE A 267 0.41 -5.15 9.05
C ILE A 267 -0.13 -5.37 7.64
N TYR A 268 -0.86 -4.40 7.04
CA TYR A 268 -1.33 -4.49 5.66
C TYR A 268 -0.18 -4.36 4.66
N CYS A 269 0.74 -3.41 4.88
CA CYS A 269 1.96 -3.30 4.07
C CYS A 269 2.79 -4.58 4.15
N GLN A 270 2.94 -5.16 5.35
CA GLN A 270 3.62 -6.44 5.52
C GLN A 270 2.91 -7.55 4.72
N ALA A 271 1.60 -7.72 4.90
CA ALA A 271 0.81 -8.71 4.17
C ALA A 271 0.96 -8.58 2.65
N LEU A 272 0.89 -7.34 2.14
CA LEU A 272 1.04 -7.05 0.72
C LEU A 272 2.44 -7.43 0.20
N VAL A 273 3.50 -7.08 0.95
CA VAL A 273 4.87 -7.42 0.56
C VAL A 273 5.11 -8.93 0.60
N PHE A 274 4.60 -9.64 1.61
CA PHE A 274 4.67 -11.11 1.67
C PHE A 274 3.83 -11.79 0.59
N PHE A 275 2.71 -11.19 0.20
CA PHE A 275 1.89 -11.71 -0.90
C PHE A 275 2.60 -11.56 -2.25
N LEU A 276 3.19 -10.39 -2.52
CA LEU A 276 3.83 -10.09 -3.80
C LEU A 276 5.24 -10.69 -3.95
N PHE A 277 6.01 -10.75 -2.86
CA PHE A 277 7.43 -11.09 -2.88
C PHE A 277 7.80 -12.26 -1.96
N GLY A 278 6.85 -12.78 -1.18
CA GLY A 278 7.08 -13.94 -0.33
C GLY A 278 7.22 -15.21 -1.15
N LYS A 279 8.27 -15.97 -0.87
CA LYS A 279 8.49 -17.31 -1.42
C LYS A 279 7.89 -18.32 -0.44
N MET A 280 7.22 -19.34 -0.97
CA MET A 280 6.83 -20.47 -0.14
C MET A 280 8.09 -21.22 0.29
N GLN A 281 8.18 -21.53 1.57
CA GLN A 281 9.15 -22.49 2.06
C GLN A 281 8.84 -23.81 1.37
N ALA A 282 9.75 -24.30 0.54
CA ALA A 282 9.64 -25.64 0.02
C ALA A 282 9.63 -26.57 1.23
N GLN A 283 8.49 -27.19 1.53
CA GLN A 283 8.51 -28.36 2.40
C GLN A 283 9.41 -29.35 1.66
N GLU A 284 10.57 -29.66 2.22
CA GLU A 284 11.39 -30.79 1.77
C GLU A 284 10.62 -32.07 2.08
N LYS A 285 9.59 -32.33 1.27
CA LYS A 285 8.89 -33.60 1.26
C LYS A 285 9.72 -34.52 0.40
N THR A 286 10.36 -35.49 1.04
CA THR A 286 10.97 -36.60 0.33
C THR A 286 9.89 -37.33 -0.47
N LEU A 287 10.21 -37.82 -1.68
CA LEU A 287 9.28 -38.60 -2.51
C LEU A 287 8.60 -39.75 -1.75
N ALA A 288 9.26 -40.30 -0.73
CA ALA A 288 8.75 -41.35 0.16
C ALA A 288 7.49 -40.96 0.97
N GLN A 289 7.20 -39.67 1.14
CA GLN A 289 6.01 -39.19 1.85
C GLN A 289 4.78 -39.06 0.95
N PHE A 290 4.97 -39.22 -0.36
CA PHE A 290 3.87 -39.34 -1.30
C PHE A 290 3.65 -40.84 -1.55
N GLU A 291 2.41 -41.30 -1.52
CA GLU A 291 2.03 -42.68 -1.91
C GLU A 291 2.19 -42.86 -3.42
N VAL A 292 3.44 -42.77 -3.89
CA VAL A 292 3.74 -42.81 -5.31
C VAL A 292 3.67 -44.27 -5.76
N ALA A 293 2.84 -44.53 -6.78
CA ALA A 293 2.73 -45.84 -7.41
C ALA A 293 4.11 -46.33 -7.90
N LYS A 294 4.29 -47.64 -7.99
CA LYS A 294 5.51 -48.26 -8.56
C LYS A 294 5.68 -47.77 -10.00
N GLU A 295 6.89 -47.33 -10.36
CA GLU A 295 7.27 -46.77 -11.67
C GLU A 295 6.60 -45.43 -12.06
N PRO A 296 6.71 -44.38 -11.23
CA PRO A 296 6.18 -43.07 -11.58
C PRO A 296 7.11 -42.35 -12.56
N THR A 297 6.53 -41.72 -13.58
CA THR A 297 7.27 -40.79 -14.44
C THR A 297 7.32 -39.41 -13.76
N LEU A 298 8.49 -39.02 -13.26
CA LEU A 298 8.70 -37.68 -12.69
C LEU A 298 9.01 -36.69 -13.82
N ASN A 299 8.09 -35.76 -14.08
CA ASN A 299 8.32 -34.67 -15.01
C ASN A 299 8.85 -33.45 -14.25
N VAL A 300 10.11 -33.07 -14.47
CA VAL A 300 10.77 -31.97 -13.77
C VAL A 300 10.85 -30.76 -14.69
N ASP A 301 9.89 -29.85 -14.56
CA ASP A 301 9.93 -28.55 -15.25
C ASP A 301 10.72 -27.53 -14.42
N ALA A 302 12.04 -27.56 -14.52
CA ALA A 302 12.90 -26.55 -13.92
C ALA A 302 13.00 -25.31 -14.84
N LYS A 303 12.49 -24.16 -14.38
CA LYS A 303 12.78 -22.87 -15.03
C LYS A 303 14.26 -22.52 -14.78
N LEU A 304 15.08 -22.50 -15.83
CA LEU A 304 16.43 -21.95 -15.77
C LEU A 304 16.36 -20.49 -15.29
N LEU A 305 17.17 -20.14 -14.30
CA LEU A 305 17.39 -18.75 -13.86
C LEU A 305 18.06 -17.99 -15.01
N GLY A 306 17.24 -17.26 -15.79
CA GLY A 306 17.67 -16.53 -16.98
C GLY A 306 16.66 -16.59 -18.11
N GLY A 307 15.39 -16.25 -17.84
CA GLY A 307 14.31 -16.30 -18.82
C GLY A 307 14.62 -15.58 -20.15
N LYS A 308 13.96 -15.99 -21.23
CA LYS A 308 14.05 -15.40 -22.58
C LYS A 308 14.02 -13.86 -22.51
N VAL A 309 15.18 -13.23 -22.70
CA VAL A 309 15.28 -11.80 -22.98
C VAL A 309 14.98 -11.62 -24.46
N HIS A 310 13.72 -11.34 -24.82
CA HIS A 310 13.39 -11.02 -26.21
C HIS A 310 13.61 -9.53 -26.45
N GLY A 311 14.72 -9.23 -27.13
CA GLY A 311 15.18 -7.88 -27.45
C GLY A 311 16.70 -7.89 -27.59
N SER A 312 17.20 -7.86 -28.82
CA SER A 312 18.65 -7.84 -29.04
C SER A 312 19.23 -6.48 -28.62
N LEU A 313 20.38 -6.51 -27.94
CA LEU A 313 21.20 -5.34 -27.67
C LEU A 313 21.88 -4.78 -28.94
N ALA A 314 21.65 -5.40 -30.10
CA ALA A 314 22.25 -5.05 -31.38
C ALA A 314 21.99 -3.60 -31.84
N ARG A 315 20.96 -2.94 -31.28
CA ARG A 315 20.62 -1.53 -31.58
C ARG A 315 21.00 -0.54 -30.48
N ALA A 316 21.67 -0.99 -29.42
CA ALA A 316 22.15 -0.11 -28.36
C ALA A 316 23.13 0.92 -28.93
N GLY A 317 22.86 2.21 -28.73
CA GLY A 317 23.72 3.30 -29.21
C GLY A 317 23.58 3.66 -30.69
N LYS A 318 22.69 3.00 -31.47
CA LYS A 318 22.50 3.27 -32.92
C LYS A 318 22.30 4.76 -33.21
N VAL A 319 21.42 5.44 -32.48
CA VAL A 319 21.12 6.86 -32.70
C VAL A 319 22.33 7.74 -32.38
N ARG A 320 23.04 7.46 -31.28
CA ARG A 320 24.25 8.22 -30.88
C ARG A 320 25.39 8.08 -31.89
N ALA A 321 25.51 6.92 -32.53
CA ALA A 321 26.51 6.67 -33.57
C ALA A 321 26.12 7.32 -34.91
N GLN A 322 24.83 7.37 -35.24
CA GLN A 322 24.33 7.96 -36.49
C GLN A 322 24.24 9.48 -36.44
N THR A 323 24.04 10.09 -35.27
CA THR A 323 24.03 11.56 -35.16
C THR A 323 25.41 12.13 -35.47
N PRO A 324 25.54 13.07 -36.43
CA PRO A 324 26.83 13.69 -36.74
C PRO A 324 27.37 14.38 -35.50
N LYS A 325 28.64 14.15 -35.20
CA LYS A 325 29.30 14.74 -34.03
C LYS A 325 29.62 16.21 -34.32
N VAL A 326 28.69 17.10 -33.99
CA VAL A 326 28.89 18.54 -34.13
C VAL A 326 29.89 19.02 -33.07
N GLU A 327 31.01 19.56 -33.52
CA GLU A 327 32.01 20.13 -32.63
C GLU A 327 31.46 21.37 -31.90
N LYS A 328 31.91 21.56 -30.66
CA LYS A 328 31.52 22.74 -29.89
C LYS A 328 32.21 23.96 -30.49
N GLN A 329 31.42 24.83 -31.11
CA GLN A 329 31.92 26.14 -31.54
C GLN A 329 32.49 26.91 -30.34
N GLU A 330 33.63 27.55 -30.54
CA GLU A 330 34.20 28.44 -29.53
C GLU A 330 33.28 29.62 -29.31
N LYS A 331 32.73 29.72 -28.09
CA LYS A 331 31.92 30.85 -27.65
C LYS A 331 32.69 31.64 -26.61
N LYS A 332 32.56 32.97 -26.67
CA LYS A 332 33.15 33.87 -25.66
C LYS A 332 32.77 33.38 -24.25
N LYS A 333 33.76 33.30 -23.36
CA LYS A 333 33.55 32.91 -21.97
C LYS A 333 32.48 33.81 -21.35
N LYS A 334 31.43 33.20 -20.79
CA LYS A 334 30.38 33.94 -20.08
C LYS A 334 30.98 34.54 -18.82
N LYS A 335 30.67 35.81 -18.55
CA LYS A 335 31.00 36.45 -17.26
C LYS A 335 30.31 35.65 -16.13
N SER A 336 30.91 35.63 -14.93
CA SER A 336 30.38 34.96 -13.75
C SER A 336 30.13 35.96 -12.60
N GLY A 337 29.47 35.52 -11.53
CA GLY A 337 29.26 36.30 -10.31
C GLY A 337 28.50 37.62 -10.50
N ARG A 338 28.94 38.67 -9.80
CA ARG A 338 28.30 40.00 -9.81
C ARG A 338 28.24 40.60 -11.22
N ALA A 339 29.27 40.40 -12.03
CA ALA A 339 29.32 40.90 -13.40
C ALA A 339 28.22 40.28 -14.28
N MET A 340 27.90 38.99 -14.10
CA MET A 340 26.79 38.34 -14.79
C MET A 340 25.44 38.83 -14.29
N ARG A 341 25.25 38.97 -12.97
CA ARG A 341 24.01 39.49 -12.41
C ARG A 341 23.70 40.90 -12.90
N ARG A 342 24.71 41.77 -13.00
CA ARG A 342 24.58 43.12 -13.60
C ARG A 342 24.16 43.06 -15.07
N LEU A 343 24.79 42.18 -15.86
CA LEU A 343 24.42 41.98 -17.27
C LEU A 343 22.98 41.47 -17.42
N GLN A 344 22.55 40.55 -16.54
CA GLN A 344 21.18 40.01 -16.53
C GLN A 344 20.16 41.09 -16.18
N TYR A 345 20.44 41.92 -15.18
CA TYR A 345 19.59 43.05 -14.79
C TYR A 345 19.44 44.04 -15.96
N ASN A 346 20.55 44.46 -16.56
CA ASN A 346 20.52 45.37 -17.70
C ASN A 346 19.72 44.78 -18.87
N ARG A 347 19.90 43.49 -19.19
CA ARG A 347 19.15 42.82 -20.28
C ARG A 347 17.66 42.65 -20.01
N ARG A 348 17.23 42.55 -18.75
CA ARG A 348 15.83 42.26 -18.39
C ARG A 348 15.02 43.50 -18.04
N PHE A 349 15.66 44.55 -17.55
CA PHE A 349 14.97 45.70 -17.00
C PHE A 349 15.37 47.01 -17.67
N VAL A 350 16.66 47.22 -17.94
CA VAL A 350 17.15 48.48 -18.54
C VAL A 350 16.94 48.50 -20.06
N ASN A 351 17.35 47.45 -20.75
CA ASN A 351 17.34 47.37 -22.22
C ASN A 351 15.99 46.91 -22.81
N VAL A 352 15.05 46.47 -21.97
CA VAL A 352 13.71 46.03 -22.43
C VAL A 352 12.79 47.22 -22.73
N VAL A 353 13.07 48.38 -22.14
CA VAL A 353 12.30 49.62 -22.36
C VAL A 353 12.57 50.23 -23.75
N THR A 354 13.71 49.92 -24.35
CA THR A 354 14.13 50.44 -25.66
C THR A 354 13.59 49.67 -26.86
N SER A 355 12.96 48.51 -26.65
CA SER A 355 12.47 47.63 -27.73
C SER A 355 10.99 47.87 -28.09
N GLY A 356 10.64 49.08 -28.53
CA GLY A 356 9.43 49.46 -29.29
C GLY A 356 8.04 49.08 -28.74
N PRO A 357 6.94 49.69 -29.25
CA PRO A 357 5.59 49.25 -28.92
C PRO A 357 5.27 47.91 -29.61
N GLY A 358 5.14 46.84 -28.82
CA GLY A 358 4.83 45.50 -29.32
C GLY A 358 4.70 44.45 -28.22
N ARG A 359 4.22 43.25 -28.58
CA ARG A 359 4.02 42.13 -27.65
C ARG A 359 5.38 41.60 -27.18
N LYS A 360 5.53 41.40 -25.86
CA LYS A 360 6.79 40.96 -25.23
C LYS A 360 7.33 39.68 -25.89
N ARG A 361 8.56 39.72 -26.41
CA ARG A 361 9.27 38.56 -26.97
C ARG A 361 10.06 37.82 -25.89
N GLY A 362 10.20 36.51 -26.07
CA GLY A 362 10.96 35.64 -25.17
C GLY A 362 12.48 35.82 -25.35
N PRO A 363 13.30 35.52 -24.32
CA PRO A 363 14.76 35.66 -24.39
C PRO A 363 15.47 34.73 -25.40
N ASN A 364 14.79 33.67 -25.85
CA ASN A 364 15.29 32.68 -26.80
C ASN A 364 14.35 32.54 -28.00
N SER A 365 13.74 33.67 -28.41
CA SER A 365 12.97 33.73 -29.65
C SER A 365 13.94 33.86 -30.80
N ASN A 366 14.00 32.85 -31.68
CA ASN A 366 14.73 33.01 -32.92
C ASN A 366 13.93 33.96 -33.82
N ALA A 367 14.60 34.91 -34.47
CA ALA A 367 14.00 35.58 -35.62
C ALA A 367 13.89 34.51 -36.71
N ALA A 368 12.67 34.24 -37.17
CA ALA A 368 12.44 33.41 -38.34
C ALA A 368 13.04 34.09 -39.57
#